data_AF-A0A150TCD9-F1
#
_entry.id   AF-A0A150TCD9-F1
#
_cell.length_a   1.000
_cell.length_b   1.000
_cell.length_c   1.000
_cell.angle_alpha   90.00
_cell.angle_beta   90.00
_cell.angle_gamma   90.00
#
_symmetry.space_group_name_H-M   'P 1'
#
loop_
_entity.id
_entity.type
_entity.pdbx_description
1 polymer ?
#
loop_
_entity_poly.entity_id
_entity_poly.type
_entity_poly.pdbx_seq_one_letter_code
_entity_poly.pdbx_strand_id
1 'polypeptide(L)'
;MGHQPPKGYIPALELDGGEVLTEGPAIVQYLADQKPEAKLVPPPGAMARYRVLEMLGYINSELHKTYGPLFSPKTSPEQWQEREEYLRERYGVIEAGLAKGPYLFGEQFTVADAYLFTVTNWANFVKLDLSAFPNLPAYQRRVAARPAVQGAMRAEGLPVEGGK
;
A
#
# COMPACT_ATOMS: atom_id res chain seq x y z
N MET A 1 10.60 -24.82 -11.28
CA MET A 1 10.41 -23.68 -12.20
C MET A 1 9.23 -22.90 -11.67
N GLY A 2 9.41 -21.64 -11.26
CA GLY A 2 8.33 -20.85 -10.67
C GLY A 2 7.23 -20.63 -11.71
N HIS A 3 5.98 -20.93 -11.35
CA HIS A 3 4.85 -20.65 -12.22
C HIS A 3 4.78 -19.13 -12.46
N GLN A 4 4.87 -18.72 -13.73
CA GLN A 4 4.62 -17.34 -14.09
C GLN A 4 3.15 -17.02 -13.76
N PRO A 5 2.85 -15.91 -13.06
CA PRO A 5 1.47 -15.60 -12.74
C PRO A 5 0.63 -15.52 -14.01
N PRO A 6 -0.61 -16.07 -14.02
CA PRO A 6 -1.43 -16.18 -15.24
C PRO A 6 -1.65 -14.84 -15.96
N LYS A 7 -1.67 -13.74 -15.20
CA LYS A 7 -1.88 -12.39 -15.72
C LYS A 7 -0.58 -11.63 -16.05
N GLY A 8 0.58 -12.23 -15.78
CA GLY A 8 1.90 -11.68 -16.12
C GLY A 8 2.42 -10.57 -15.21
N TYR A 9 1.77 -10.31 -14.07
CA TYR A 9 2.21 -9.30 -13.11
C TYR A 9 2.21 -9.82 -11.67
N ILE A 10 3.00 -9.15 -10.82
CA ILE A 10 3.04 -9.35 -9.37
C ILE A 10 2.07 -8.37 -8.67
N PRO A 11 1.63 -8.67 -7.44
CA PRO A 11 1.90 -9.88 -6.65
C PRO A 11 1.08 -11.10 -7.10
N ALA A 12 1.63 -12.28 -6.83
CA ALA A 12 0.96 -13.57 -6.95
C ALA A 12 1.35 -14.45 -5.77
N LEU A 13 0.37 -15.12 -5.17
CA LEU A 13 0.55 -16.00 -4.02
C LEU A 13 0.17 -17.42 -4.44
N GLU A 14 1.14 -18.33 -4.41
CA GLU A 14 0.90 -19.77 -4.54
C GLU A 14 0.44 -20.31 -3.18
N LEU A 15 -0.71 -20.95 -3.16
CA LEU A 15 -1.33 -21.59 -1.99
C LEU A 15 -0.94 -23.06 -1.93
N ASP A 16 -1.19 -23.67 -0.77
CA ASP A 16 -1.10 -25.12 -0.62
C ASP A 16 -1.98 -25.82 -1.68
N GLY A 17 -1.40 -26.80 -2.39
CA GLY A 17 -2.08 -27.49 -3.49
C GLY A 17 -1.90 -26.84 -4.87
N GLY A 18 -1.12 -25.76 -4.99
CA GLY A 18 -0.70 -25.17 -6.27
C GLY A 18 -1.71 -24.19 -6.88
N GLU A 19 -2.78 -23.84 -6.16
CA GLU A 19 -3.66 -22.74 -6.55
C GLU A 19 -2.91 -21.41 -6.48
N VAL A 20 -3.14 -20.49 -7.42
CA VAL A 20 -2.49 -19.18 -7.44
C VAL A 20 -3.52 -18.07 -7.27
N LEU A 21 -3.43 -17.35 -6.17
CA LEU A 21 -4.19 -16.13 -5.92
C LEU A 21 -3.44 -14.92 -6.46
N THR A 22 -4.16 -14.06 -7.20
CA THR A 22 -3.63 -12.80 -7.75
C THR A 22 -4.45 -11.62 -7.23
N GLU A 23 -4.02 -10.40 -7.52
CA GLU A 23 -4.55 -9.13 -7.00
C GLU A 23 -4.13 -8.83 -5.55
N GLY A 24 -3.37 -7.75 -5.37
CA GLY A 24 -2.90 -7.30 -4.05
C GLY A 24 -4.02 -7.22 -3.00
N PRO A 25 -5.15 -6.54 -3.26
CA PRO A 25 -6.28 -6.48 -2.33
C PRO A 25 -6.87 -7.83 -1.92
N ALA A 26 -6.86 -8.83 -2.81
CA ALA A 26 -7.33 -10.17 -2.50
C ALA A 26 -6.30 -10.93 -1.64
N ILE A 27 -5.04 -10.89 -2.04
CA ILE A 27 -3.92 -11.56 -1.35
C ILE A 27 -3.81 -11.09 0.10
N VAL A 28 -3.78 -9.77 0.35
CA VAL A 28 -3.58 -9.25 1.72
C VAL A 28 -4.73 -9.62 2.64
N GLN A 29 -5.95 -9.70 2.11
CA GLN A 29 -7.11 -10.15 2.88
C GLN A 29 -7.05 -11.63 3.19
N TYR A 30 -6.75 -12.46 2.19
CA TYR A 30 -6.60 -13.89 2.38
C TYR A 30 -5.59 -14.21 3.48
N LEU A 31 -4.41 -13.57 3.44
CA LEU A 31 -3.36 -13.74 4.44
C LEU A 31 -3.80 -13.29 5.84
N ALA A 32 -4.52 -12.17 5.95
CA ALA A 32 -5.02 -11.67 7.22
C ALA A 32 -6.11 -12.58 7.82
N ASP A 33 -6.96 -13.18 6.98
CA ASP A 33 -7.99 -14.13 7.41
C ASP A 33 -7.40 -15.47 7.90
N GLN A 34 -6.17 -15.83 7.49
CA GLN A 34 -5.45 -17.00 8.05
C GLN A 34 -4.98 -16.79 9.50
N LYS A 35 -4.92 -15.54 9.97
CA LYS A 35 -4.41 -15.14 11.29
C LYS A 35 -5.29 -14.08 11.94
N PRO A 36 -6.56 -14.38 12.27
CA PRO A 36 -7.50 -13.41 12.83
C PRO A 36 -7.01 -12.79 14.14
N GLU A 37 -6.18 -13.49 14.92
CA GLU A 37 -5.55 -13.00 16.15
C GLU A 37 -4.62 -11.80 15.92
N ALA A 38 -4.08 -11.65 14.70
CA ALA A 38 -3.25 -10.50 14.33
C ALA A 38 -4.06 -9.21 14.11
N LYS A 39 -5.40 -9.32 13.99
CA LYS A 39 -6.35 -8.19 13.85
C LYS A 39 -5.99 -7.23 12.70
N LEU A 40 -5.38 -7.75 11.63
CA LEU A 40 -4.99 -6.95 10.46
C LEU A 40 -6.17 -6.57 9.57
N VAL A 41 -7.33 -7.16 9.83
CA VAL A 41 -8.57 -6.87 9.12
C VAL A 41 -9.77 -7.19 10.05
N PRO A 42 -10.87 -6.43 9.99
CA PRO A 42 -12.06 -6.74 10.78
C PRO A 42 -12.71 -8.07 10.38
N PRO A 43 -13.53 -8.68 11.26
CA PRO A 43 -14.18 -9.95 10.97
C PRO A 43 -15.16 -9.84 9.79
N PRO A 44 -15.43 -10.95 9.07
CA PRO A 44 -16.42 -10.99 8.02
C PRO A 44 -17.80 -10.49 8.48
N GLY A 45 -18.50 -9.76 7.61
CA GLY A 45 -19.84 -9.21 7.89
C GLY A 45 -19.87 -7.90 8.69
N ALA A 46 -18.77 -7.51 9.36
CA ALA A 46 -18.72 -6.22 10.05
C ALA A 46 -18.59 -5.04 9.08
N MET A 47 -19.29 -3.92 9.33
CA MET A 47 -19.12 -2.72 8.47
C MET A 47 -17.69 -2.21 8.40
N ALA A 48 -16.92 -2.37 9.48
CA ALA A 48 -15.50 -2.04 9.46
C ALA A 48 -14.72 -2.83 8.39
N ARG A 49 -15.09 -4.08 8.08
CA ARG A 49 -14.45 -4.88 7.01
C ARG A 49 -14.68 -4.23 5.65
N TYR A 50 -15.90 -3.76 5.39
CA TYR A 50 -16.23 -3.07 4.14
C TYR A 50 -15.51 -1.72 4.02
N ARG A 51 -15.23 -1.02 5.12
CA ARG A 51 -14.40 0.19 5.10
C ARG A 51 -12.93 -0.10 4.76
N VAL A 52 -12.37 -1.20 5.27
CA VAL A 52 -11.02 -1.64 4.86
C VAL A 52 -11.01 -2.05 3.39
N LEU A 53 -12.02 -2.78 2.92
CA LEU A 53 -12.20 -3.13 1.51
C LEU A 53 -12.30 -1.90 0.60
N GLU A 54 -13.10 -0.92 0.99
CA GLU A 54 -13.25 0.37 0.30
C GLU A 54 -11.89 1.07 0.17
N MET A 55 -11.13 1.15 1.26
CA MET A 55 -9.80 1.78 1.24
C MET A 55 -8.77 0.98 0.41
N LEU A 56 -8.80 -0.36 0.46
CA LEU A 56 -7.96 -1.19 -0.43
C LEU A 56 -8.30 -0.94 -1.91
N GLY A 57 -9.60 -0.81 -2.23
CA GLY A 57 -10.07 -0.45 -3.56
C GLY A 57 -9.55 0.93 -3.99
N TYR A 58 -9.69 1.92 -3.11
CA TYR A 58 -9.21 3.29 -3.32
C TYR A 58 -7.69 3.33 -3.56
N ILE A 59 -6.89 2.69 -2.70
CA ILE A 59 -5.43 2.62 -2.87
C ILE A 59 -5.08 1.96 -4.20
N ASN A 60 -5.80 0.90 -4.59
CA ASN A 60 -5.54 0.18 -5.82
C ASN A 60 -5.86 1.00 -7.09
N SER A 61 -7.05 1.59 -7.16
CA SER A 61 -7.53 2.28 -8.36
C SER A 61 -7.02 3.71 -8.47
N GLU A 62 -7.00 4.45 -7.35
CA GLU A 62 -6.74 5.88 -7.36
C GLU A 62 -5.27 6.22 -7.16
N LEU A 63 -4.55 5.44 -6.35
CA LEU A 63 -3.14 5.67 -6.05
C LEU A 63 -2.24 4.79 -6.91
N HIS A 64 -2.25 3.48 -6.67
CA HIS A 64 -1.34 2.53 -7.33
C HIS A 64 -1.42 2.67 -8.85
N LYS A 65 -2.62 2.61 -9.42
CA LYS A 65 -2.73 2.64 -10.88
C LYS A 65 -2.21 3.96 -11.49
N THR A 66 -2.40 5.07 -10.79
CA THR A 66 -1.93 6.41 -11.21
C THR A 66 -0.40 6.52 -11.21
N TYR A 67 0.29 5.76 -10.36
CA TYR A 67 1.76 5.68 -10.40
C TYR A 67 2.31 4.99 -11.64
N GLY A 68 1.53 4.14 -12.31
CA GLY A 68 2.00 3.30 -13.43
C GLY A 68 2.76 4.08 -14.51
N PRO A 69 2.18 5.14 -15.10
CA PRO A 69 2.88 5.98 -16.07
C PRO A 69 4.17 6.62 -15.53
N LEU A 70 4.21 6.95 -14.24
CA LEU A 70 5.29 7.73 -13.62
C LEU A 70 6.61 6.97 -13.53
N PHE A 71 6.54 5.64 -13.58
CA PHE A 71 7.71 4.77 -13.67
C PHE A 71 8.32 4.69 -15.07
N SER A 72 7.60 5.15 -16.09
CA SER A 72 8.04 5.07 -17.48
C SER A 72 8.86 6.31 -17.86
N PRO A 73 10.10 6.16 -18.35
CA PRO A 73 10.85 7.29 -18.89
C PRO A 73 10.25 7.85 -20.19
N LYS A 74 9.22 7.18 -20.75
CA LYS A 74 8.50 7.62 -21.96
C LYS A 74 7.29 8.51 -21.67
N THR A 75 6.96 8.73 -20.39
CA THR A 75 5.83 9.59 -20.03
C THR A 75 6.13 11.04 -20.35
N SER A 76 5.20 11.71 -21.03
CA SER A 76 5.38 13.12 -21.42
C SER A 76 5.29 14.04 -20.20
N PRO A 77 5.88 15.24 -20.25
CA PRO A 77 5.74 16.23 -19.17
C PRO A 77 4.29 16.56 -18.83
N GLU A 78 3.41 16.66 -19.83
CA GLU A 78 1.99 16.99 -19.64
C GLU A 78 1.24 15.85 -18.94
N GLN A 79 1.51 14.60 -19.35
CA GLN A 79 0.95 13.44 -18.68
C GLN A 79 1.50 13.32 -17.26
N TRP A 80 2.77 13.66 -17.04
CA TRP A 80 3.32 13.66 -15.68
C TRP A 80 2.59 14.68 -14.81
N GLN A 81 2.50 15.93 -15.25
CA GLN A 81 1.80 16.96 -14.50
C GLN A 81 0.34 16.57 -14.16
N GLU A 82 -0.43 16.04 -15.12
CA GLU A 82 -1.81 15.57 -14.89
C GLU A 82 -1.90 14.51 -13.79
N ARG A 83 -0.97 13.54 -13.80
CA ARG A 83 -0.95 12.46 -12.80
C ARG A 83 -0.48 12.95 -11.43
N GLU A 84 0.45 13.89 -11.37
CA GLU A 84 0.85 14.54 -10.13
C GLU A 84 -0.32 15.28 -9.49
N GLU A 85 -1.03 16.11 -10.26
CA GLU A 85 -2.21 16.84 -9.79
C GLU A 85 -3.28 15.87 -9.26
N TYR A 86 -3.56 14.81 -10.01
CA TYR A 86 -4.50 13.78 -9.60
C TYR A 86 -4.06 13.08 -8.30
N LEU A 87 -2.79 12.66 -8.19
CA LEU A 87 -2.28 12.02 -6.97
C LEU A 87 -2.38 12.96 -5.77
N ARG A 88 -2.07 14.25 -5.94
CA ARG A 88 -2.16 15.23 -4.85
C ARG A 88 -3.58 15.36 -4.32
N GLU A 89 -4.59 15.40 -5.18
CA GLU A 89 -5.99 15.40 -4.73
C GLU A 89 -6.32 14.14 -3.90
N ARG A 90 -5.86 12.97 -4.35
CA ARG A 90 -6.13 11.70 -3.69
C ARG A 90 -5.37 11.55 -2.36
N TYR A 91 -4.14 12.05 -2.27
CA TYR A 91 -3.42 12.15 -1.01
C TYR A 91 -4.08 13.12 -0.02
N GLY A 92 -4.83 14.13 -0.49
CA GLY A 92 -5.66 14.96 0.38
C GLY A 92 -6.71 14.16 1.16
N VAL A 93 -7.29 13.12 0.56
CA VAL A 93 -8.22 12.20 1.25
C VAL A 93 -7.51 11.37 2.31
N ILE A 94 -6.32 10.85 1.98
CA ILE A 94 -5.48 10.09 2.92
C ILE A 94 -5.06 10.95 4.09
N GLU A 95 -4.59 12.17 3.83
CA GLU A 95 -4.16 13.14 4.83
C GLU A 95 -5.30 13.45 5.83
N ALA A 96 -6.51 13.69 5.33
CA ALA A 96 -7.69 13.91 6.17
C ALA A 96 -8.06 12.67 7.01
N GLY A 97 -7.78 11.47 6.52
CA GLY A 97 -7.91 10.23 7.27
C GLY A 97 -6.87 10.13 8.39
N LEU A 98 -5.60 10.37 8.07
CA LEU A 98 -4.48 10.30 9.01
C LEU A 98 -4.52 11.40 10.08
N ALA A 99 -5.23 12.50 9.85
CA ALA A 99 -5.51 13.49 10.89
C ALA A 99 -6.32 12.93 12.08
N LYS A 100 -6.97 11.77 11.92
CA LYS A 100 -7.83 11.15 12.94
C LYS A 100 -7.11 10.12 13.81
N GLY A 101 -5.87 9.75 13.49
CA GLY A 101 -5.13 8.77 14.26
C GLY A 101 -3.85 8.28 13.58
N PRO A 102 -3.12 7.36 14.24
CA PRO A 102 -1.81 6.93 13.76
C PRO A 102 -1.84 6.05 12.49
N TYR A 103 -2.99 5.48 12.15
CA TYR A 103 -3.19 4.64 10.96
C TYR A 103 -4.50 5.03 10.26
N LEU A 104 -4.77 4.45 9.10
CA LEU A 104 -5.94 4.79 8.26
C LEU A 104 -7.29 4.65 8.97
N PHE A 105 -7.36 3.79 9.99
CA PHE A 105 -8.58 3.54 10.77
C PHE A 105 -8.37 3.79 12.28
N GLY A 106 -7.53 4.76 12.63
CA GLY A 106 -7.25 5.13 14.02
C GLY A 106 -6.05 4.36 14.58
N GLU A 107 -6.23 3.72 15.74
CA GLU A 107 -5.14 3.06 16.49
C GLU A 107 -4.71 1.69 15.90
N GLN A 108 -5.58 1.06 15.11
CA GLN A 108 -5.35 -0.28 14.59
C GLN A 108 -4.67 -0.23 13.22
N PHE A 109 -3.47 -0.84 13.12
CA PHE A 109 -2.83 -1.12 11.83
C PHE A 109 -3.57 -2.25 11.10
N THR A 110 -3.82 -2.04 9.82
CA THR A 110 -4.53 -2.99 8.94
C THR A 110 -3.74 -3.31 7.67
N VAL A 111 -4.25 -4.26 6.89
CA VAL A 111 -3.74 -4.55 5.54
C VAL A 111 -3.78 -3.35 4.60
N ALA A 112 -4.70 -2.40 4.80
CA ALA A 112 -4.74 -1.17 4.00
C ALA A 112 -3.53 -0.27 4.29
N ASP A 113 -3.06 -0.23 5.54
CA ASP A 113 -1.86 0.53 5.91
C ASP A 113 -0.59 -0.07 5.28
N ALA A 114 -0.49 -1.40 5.28
CA ALA A 114 0.61 -2.11 4.61
C ALA A 114 0.64 -1.75 3.11
N TYR A 115 -0.52 -1.73 2.45
CA TYR A 115 -0.60 -1.41 1.03
C TYR A 115 -0.28 0.07 0.76
N LEU A 116 -0.88 0.98 1.52
CA LEU A 116 -0.63 2.42 1.39
C LEU A 116 0.84 2.76 1.61
N PHE A 117 1.50 2.13 2.59
CA PHE A 117 2.92 2.36 2.85
C PHE A 117 3.78 2.02 1.64
N THR A 118 3.55 0.86 1.02
CA THR A 118 4.26 0.45 -0.21
C THR A 118 4.04 1.45 -1.34
N VAL A 119 2.78 1.79 -1.63
CA VAL A 119 2.44 2.70 -2.73
C VAL A 119 2.99 4.10 -2.50
N THR A 120 2.93 4.61 -1.27
CA THR A 120 3.42 5.95 -0.95
C THR A 120 4.94 6.04 -1.00
N ASN A 121 5.67 4.95 -0.72
CA ASN A 121 7.12 4.95 -0.85
C ASN A 121 7.60 5.12 -2.30
N TRP A 122 6.74 4.87 -3.30
CA TRP A 122 7.07 5.11 -4.71
C TRP A 122 7.24 6.59 -5.03
N ALA A 123 6.63 7.51 -4.26
CA ALA A 123 6.81 8.95 -4.40
C ALA A 123 8.30 9.33 -4.38
N ASN A 124 9.10 8.68 -3.52
CA ASN A 124 10.54 8.90 -3.44
C ASN A 124 11.27 8.48 -4.72
N PHE A 125 10.82 7.40 -5.36
CA PHE A 125 11.44 6.87 -6.58
C PHE A 125 11.13 7.75 -7.79
N VAL A 126 9.87 8.19 -7.94
CA VAL A 126 9.44 9.06 -9.04
C VAL A 126 9.64 10.55 -8.76
N LYS A 127 10.18 10.89 -7.58
CA LYS A 127 10.42 12.27 -7.11
C LYS A 127 9.15 13.13 -7.04
N LEU A 128 8.03 12.53 -6.66
CA LEU A 128 6.78 13.25 -6.41
C LEU A 128 6.86 13.96 -5.05
N ASP A 129 6.62 15.27 -5.03
CA ASP A 129 6.60 16.04 -3.79
C ASP A 129 5.26 15.92 -3.06
N LEU A 130 5.29 15.27 -1.90
CA LEU A 130 4.17 15.10 -0.98
C LEU A 130 4.31 15.93 0.32
N SER A 131 5.23 16.90 0.35
CA SER A 131 5.49 17.74 1.54
C SER A 131 4.27 18.55 2.01
N ALA A 132 3.29 18.76 1.14
CA ALA A 132 2.03 19.42 1.47
C ALA A 132 1.11 18.61 2.43
N PHE A 133 1.42 17.34 2.69
CA PHE A 133 0.64 16.42 3.52
C PHE A 133 1.38 16.12 4.84
N PRO A 134 1.25 16.94 5.89
CA PRO A 134 2.09 16.85 7.08
C PRO A 134 1.90 15.58 7.91
N ASN A 135 0.72 14.95 7.89
CA ASN A 135 0.50 13.69 8.62
C ASN A 135 1.14 12.50 7.91
N LEU A 136 1.33 12.56 6.60
CA LEU A 136 1.84 11.46 5.79
C LEU A 136 3.30 11.06 6.14
N PRO A 137 4.28 11.98 6.30
CA PRO A 137 5.62 11.61 6.77
C PRO A 137 5.64 10.98 8.16
N ALA A 138 4.79 11.45 9.08
CA ALA A 138 4.68 10.87 10.42
C ALA A 138 4.11 9.45 10.37
N TYR A 139 3.10 9.23 9.53
CA TYR A 139 2.56 7.91 9.22
C TYR A 139 3.62 6.98 8.61
N GLN A 140 4.36 7.41 7.59
CA GLN A 140 5.40 6.59 6.95
C GLN A 140 6.48 6.16 7.92
N ARG A 141 7.00 7.09 8.75
CA ARG A 141 8.00 6.75 9.78
C ARG A 141 7.46 5.72 10.78
N ARG A 142 6.21 5.88 11.21
CA ARG A 142 5.56 4.95 12.14
C ARG A 142 5.42 3.56 11.55
N VAL A 143 4.99 3.44 10.29
CA VAL A 143 4.87 2.14 9.61
C VAL A 143 6.25 1.53 9.34
N ALA A 144 7.22 2.33 8.88
CA ALA A 144 8.60 1.89 8.66
C ALA A 144 9.29 1.36 9.92
N ALA A 145 8.95 1.89 11.10
CA ALA A 145 9.49 1.44 12.38
C ALA A 145 8.95 0.07 12.85
N ARG A 146 7.91 -0.49 12.20
CA ARG A 146 7.33 -1.78 12.60
C ARG A 146 8.32 -2.92 12.32
N PRO A 147 8.62 -3.83 13.26
CA PRO A 147 9.61 -4.89 13.07
C PRO A 147 9.36 -5.77 11.83
N ALA A 148 8.09 -6.08 11.53
CA ALA A 148 7.73 -6.86 10.34
C ALA A 148 7.99 -6.09 9.03
N VAL A 149 7.76 -4.77 9.02
CA VAL A 149 8.04 -3.91 7.85
C VAL A 149 9.54 -3.80 7.63
N GLN A 150 10.31 -3.56 8.70
CA GLN A 150 11.77 -3.57 8.62
C GLN A 150 12.34 -4.92 8.16
N GLY A 151 11.73 -6.02 8.62
CA GLY A 151 12.07 -7.37 8.18
C GLY A 151 11.87 -7.56 6.67
N ALA A 152 10.71 -7.15 6.16
CA ALA A 152 10.40 -7.19 4.72
C ALA A 152 11.36 -6.31 3.91
N MET A 153 11.57 -5.05 4.34
CA MET A 153 12.48 -4.13 3.66
C MET A 153 13.91 -4.67 3.58
N ARG A 154 14.43 -5.27 4.67
CA ARG A 154 15.75 -5.93 4.64
C ARG A 154 15.79 -7.12 3.69
N ALA A 155 14.75 -7.95 3.68
CA ALA A 155 14.66 -9.12 2.79
C ALA A 155 14.63 -8.70 1.30
N GLU A 156 14.09 -7.52 1.00
CA GLU A 156 14.07 -6.94 -0.35
C GLU A 156 15.32 -6.09 -0.68
N GLY A 157 16.28 -5.98 0.24
CA GLY A 157 17.50 -5.19 0.04
C GLY A 157 17.29 -3.66 0.11
N LEU A 158 16.19 -3.21 0.72
CA LEU A 158 15.87 -1.81 0.91
C LEU A 158 16.48 -1.26 2.22
N PRO A 159 16.86 0.03 2.25
CA PRO A 159 17.39 0.66 3.45
C PRO A 159 16.32 0.75 4.55
N VAL A 160 16.74 0.58 5.81
CA VAL A 160 15.87 0.69 6.98
C VAL A 160 16.41 1.77 7.91
N GLU A 161 15.57 2.73 8.31
CA GLU A 161 15.97 3.74 9.30
C GLU A 161 16.35 3.07 10.63
N GLY A 162 17.55 3.40 11.14
CA GLY A 162 18.06 2.91 12.43
C GLY A 162 18.82 1.57 12.38
N GLY A 163 19.05 0.99 11.19
CA GLY A 163 19.95 -0.15 11.01
C GLY A 163 21.40 0.31 10.83
N LYS A 164 22.31 -0.18 11.69
CA LYS A 164 23.75 -0.21 11.38
C LYS A 164 24.03 -1.18 10.23
#